data_AF-A0A5P2CCW0-F1
#
_entry.id   AF-A0A5P2CCW0-F1
#
_cell.length_a   1.000
_cell.length_b   1.000
_cell.length_c   1.000
_cell.angle_alpha   90.00
_cell.angle_beta   90.00
_cell.angle_gamma   90.00
#
_symmetry.space_group_name_H-M   'P 1'
#
loop_
_entity.id
_entity.type
_entity.pdbx_description
1 polymer ?
#
loop_
_entity_poly.entity_id
_entity_poly.type
_entity_poly.pdbx_seq_one_letter_code
_entity_poly.pdbx_strand_id
1 'polypeptide(L)'
;MTFDSAVDGPGLCTRTPDALLDAEPPPKDSPRYRAWLDFRSVAVRQQSTMPACHPPPPRPPTRLPTGDIAVSVLNALDPELTVPKRVAGRVSAPSDWHPADPLDPLLVAPSFPTPMYRALADLSQDLLLPGVGDIPANCVAGLAINPRFVEAFLVGLNHHVGRLLLARHFPTDQRGTCFRQFWDPAGRVPAPATAAERHDIPALHEWTAASDLGEHLRGGRHFVLLLRGDLLRRYPDAVIYLAQGEWYEPGTGLPSRRRPKSAPPGLSPGAPEHPEKYPLFRGSLAPDVTFIAFPVTPEAAIGDPDPAGSRPGFFVVIQQQLTELRFGIDTAEPTALTGSWRDLWWGNVPLTPSGHIDLDQPLQGFGDRTDNPLGLRWGATSAHQAAITTQAPFRAAIHASDLLEPPP
;
A
#
# COMPACT_ATOMS: atom_id res chain seq x y z
N MET A 1 42.87 -16.62 38.72
CA MET A 1 42.74 -16.38 40.17
C MET A 1 43.16 -17.65 40.87
N THR A 2 44.26 -17.54 41.61
CA THR A 2 44.91 -18.61 42.37
C THR A 2 43.93 -19.21 43.39
N PHE A 3 43.77 -20.54 43.38
CA PHE A 3 43.14 -21.26 44.47
C PHE A 3 44.06 -21.14 45.68
N ASP A 4 43.58 -20.41 46.68
CA ASP A 4 44.23 -20.25 47.96
C ASP A 4 44.32 -21.64 48.60
N SER A 5 45.51 -22.23 48.55
CA SER A 5 45.85 -23.38 49.38
C SER A 5 45.63 -22.93 50.82
N ALA A 6 44.54 -23.38 51.42
CA ALA A 6 44.35 -23.30 52.85
C ALA A 6 45.62 -23.88 53.48
N VAL A 7 46.45 -22.99 54.01
CA VAL A 7 47.60 -23.36 54.82
C VAL A 7 46.99 -24.05 56.04
N ASP A 8 46.99 -25.38 56.01
CA ASP A 8 46.81 -26.18 57.21
C ASP A 8 47.80 -25.64 58.24
N GLY A 9 47.26 -24.95 59.25
CA GLY A 9 48.05 -24.47 60.38
C GLY A 9 48.81 -25.65 61.00
N PRO A 10 49.94 -25.39 61.69
CA PRO A 10 50.82 -26.45 62.18
C PRO A 10 50.01 -27.46 62.98
N GLY A 11 50.15 -28.75 62.62
CA GLY A 11 49.48 -29.92 63.20
C GLY A 11 49.80 -30.16 64.68
N LEU A 12 49.49 -29.17 65.51
CA LEU A 12 49.64 -29.20 66.97
C LEU A 12 48.45 -29.90 67.62
N CYS A 13 47.29 -29.95 66.94
CA CYS A 13 46.09 -30.62 67.42
C CYS A 13 46.02 -32.12 67.11
N THR A 14 46.98 -32.67 66.36
CA THR A 14 47.07 -34.12 66.05
C THR A 14 48.04 -34.88 66.95
N ARG A 15 48.74 -34.22 67.88
CA ARG A 15 49.61 -34.90 68.85
C ARG A 15 48.81 -35.38 70.06
N THR A 16 48.49 -36.66 70.07
CA THR A 16 47.88 -37.35 71.22
C THR A 16 48.93 -37.58 72.32
N PRO A 17 48.52 -37.85 73.58
CA PRO A 17 49.43 -38.22 74.67
C PRO A 17 50.37 -39.38 74.30
N ASP A 18 49.95 -40.26 73.39
CA ASP A 18 50.73 -41.42 72.92
C ASP A 18 52.01 -41.03 72.19
N ALA A 19 52.05 -39.89 71.50
CA ALA A 19 53.27 -39.41 70.84
C ALA A 19 54.37 -39.01 71.85
N LEU A 20 54.01 -38.67 73.09
CA LEU A 20 54.98 -38.48 74.19
C LEU A 20 55.41 -39.82 74.82
N LEU A 21 54.64 -40.90 74.61
CA LEU A 21 55.01 -42.25 75.02
C LEU A 21 56.00 -42.88 74.03
N ASP A 22 55.98 -42.48 72.77
CA ASP A 22 56.86 -42.98 71.70
C ASP A 22 58.20 -42.26 71.59
N ALA A 23 58.45 -41.22 72.40
CA ALA A 23 59.75 -40.57 72.45
C ALA A 23 60.83 -41.56 72.93
N GLU A 24 61.90 -41.73 72.15
CA GLU A 24 62.98 -42.66 72.49
C GLU A 24 63.67 -42.24 73.81
N PRO A 25 63.83 -43.15 74.78
CA PRO A 25 64.53 -42.85 76.02
C PRO A 25 66.04 -42.72 75.76
N PRO A 26 66.75 -41.86 76.51
CA PRO A 26 68.21 -41.90 76.54
C PRO A 26 68.71 -43.24 77.12
N PRO A 27 69.98 -43.62 76.89
CA PRO A 27 70.54 -44.86 77.44
C PRO A 27 70.38 -44.96 78.96
N LYS A 28 70.06 -46.15 79.47
CA LYS A 28 69.72 -46.38 80.90
C LYS A 28 70.84 -45.97 81.87
N ASP A 29 72.09 -46.00 81.41
CA ASP A 29 73.28 -45.67 82.22
C ASP A 29 73.59 -44.17 82.21
N SER A 30 72.80 -43.36 81.48
CA SER A 30 72.94 -41.91 81.45
C SER A 30 72.39 -41.30 82.74
N PRO A 31 73.09 -40.31 83.35
CA PRO A 31 72.53 -39.54 84.46
C PRO A 31 71.24 -38.78 84.10
N ARG A 32 70.92 -38.65 82.79
CA ARG A 32 69.69 -38.02 82.30
C ARG A 32 68.48 -38.95 82.24
N TYR A 33 68.65 -40.27 82.39
CA TYR A 33 67.55 -41.23 82.26
C TYR A 33 66.46 -41.05 83.32
N ARG A 34 66.83 -40.76 84.58
CA ARG A 34 65.86 -40.47 85.64
C ARG A 34 65.09 -39.17 85.40
N ALA A 35 65.81 -38.10 85.02
CA ALA A 35 65.17 -36.82 84.69
C ALA A 35 64.20 -36.95 83.51
N TRP A 36 64.51 -37.80 82.53
CA TRP A 36 63.60 -38.10 81.42
C TRP A 36 62.35 -38.85 81.88
N LEU A 37 62.46 -39.83 82.79
CA LEU A 37 61.29 -40.53 83.35
C LEU A 37 60.37 -39.60 84.15
N ASP A 38 60.95 -38.75 84.98
CA ASP A 38 60.19 -37.78 85.78
C ASP A 38 59.48 -36.78 84.86
N PHE A 39 60.20 -36.21 83.89
CA PHE A 39 59.63 -35.30 82.90
C PHE A 39 58.51 -35.99 82.10
N ARG A 40 58.72 -37.22 81.63
CA ARG A 40 57.70 -37.98 80.89
C ARG A 40 56.45 -38.19 81.72
N SER A 41 56.59 -38.56 83.00
CA SER A 41 55.44 -38.78 83.88
C SER A 41 54.62 -37.52 84.11
N VAL A 42 55.29 -36.37 84.28
CA VAL A 42 54.65 -35.06 84.46
C VAL A 42 54.03 -34.57 83.16
N ALA A 43 54.72 -34.70 82.04
CA ALA A 43 54.24 -34.30 80.72
C ALA A 43 52.98 -35.08 80.31
N VAL A 44 52.95 -36.40 80.53
CA VAL A 44 51.76 -37.22 80.29
C VAL A 44 50.60 -36.79 81.18
N ARG A 45 50.85 -36.53 82.48
CA ARG A 45 49.81 -36.06 83.40
C ARG A 45 49.26 -34.68 83.00
N GLN A 46 50.12 -33.73 82.66
CA GLN A 46 49.71 -32.41 82.20
C GLN A 46 48.90 -32.51 80.89
N GLN A 47 49.35 -33.31 79.92
CA GLN A 47 48.64 -33.48 78.65
C GLN A 47 47.27 -34.12 78.86
N SER A 48 47.14 -35.05 79.81
CA SER A 48 45.84 -35.67 80.16
C SER A 48 44.82 -34.69 80.76
N THR A 49 45.27 -33.54 81.30
CA THR A 49 44.40 -32.48 81.83
C THR A 49 44.06 -31.38 80.83
N MET A 50 44.68 -31.36 79.63
CA MET A 50 44.34 -30.38 78.60
C MET A 50 43.06 -30.81 77.85
N PRO A 51 42.11 -29.90 77.58
CA PRO A 51 40.93 -30.21 76.77
C PRO A 51 41.34 -30.62 75.35
N ALA A 52 40.68 -31.64 74.79
CA ALA A 52 40.96 -32.11 73.45
C ALA A 52 40.79 -30.97 72.43
N CYS A 53 41.81 -30.71 71.60
CA CYS A 53 41.71 -29.73 70.53
C CYS A 53 40.68 -30.21 69.51
N HIS A 54 39.54 -29.52 69.41
CA HIS A 54 38.54 -29.82 68.39
C HIS A 54 38.94 -29.07 67.12
N PRO A 55 39.21 -29.76 65.99
CA PRO A 55 39.43 -29.04 64.73
C PRO A 55 38.18 -28.20 64.43
N PRO A 56 38.34 -26.98 63.90
CA PRO A 56 37.19 -26.19 63.47
C PRO A 56 36.35 -27.03 62.48
N PRO A 57 35.01 -26.95 62.53
CA PRO A 57 34.17 -27.70 61.61
C PRO A 57 34.60 -27.39 60.16
N PRO A 58 34.69 -28.39 59.27
CA PRO A 58 35.08 -28.16 57.90
C PRO A 58 34.15 -27.11 57.28
N ARG A 59 34.72 -26.10 56.62
CA ARG A 59 33.91 -25.10 55.90
C ARG A 59 33.02 -25.86 54.91
N PRO A 60 31.70 -25.62 54.90
CA PRO A 60 30.83 -26.28 53.94
C PRO A 60 31.30 -25.92 52.52
N PRO A 61 31.31 -26.89 51.58
CA PRO A 61 31.76 -26.63 50.22
C PRO A 61 30.87 -25.54 49.62
N THR A 62 31.51 -24.50 49.05
CA THR A 62 30.80 -23.46 48.31
C THR A 62 30.07 -24.11 47.14
N ARG A 63 28.74 -24.23 47.24
CA ARG A 63 27.93 -24.69 46.13
C ARG A 63 27.91 -23.59 45.08
N LEU A 64 28.66 -23.78 44.01
CA LEU A 64 28.48 -22.96 42.81
C LEU A 64 27.04 -23.16 42.33
N PRO A 65 26.28 -22.07 42.10
CA PRO A 65 24.91 -22.16 41.60
C PRO A 65 24.96 -22.52 40.11
N THR A 66 25.34 -23.76 39.82
CA THR A 66 25.53 -24.27 38.46
C THR A 66 24.24 -24.21 37.65
N GLY A 67 23.07 -24.27 38.29
CA GLY A 67 21.77 -24.03 37.67
C GLY A 67 21.64 -22.61 37.11
N ASP A 68 21.92 -21.60 37.94
CA ASP A 68 21.83 -20.19 37.51
C ASP A 68 22.88 -19.86 36.46
N ILE A 69 24.09 -20.42 36.60
CA ILE A 69 25.16 -20.28 35.60
C ILE A 69 24.75 -20.93 34.28
N ALA A 70 24.18 -22.14 34.32
CA ALA A 70 23.73 -22.83 33.12
C ALA A 70 22.62 -22.04 32.41
N VAL A 71 21.63 -21.53 33.14
CA VAL A 71 20.57 -20.67 32.59
C VAL A 71 21.16 -19.40 31.99
N SER A 72 22.09 -18.73 32.68
CA SER A 72 22.74 -17.52 32.18
C SER A 72 23.54 -17.77 30.90
N VAL A 73 24.30 -18.87 30.85
CA VAL A 73 25.09 -19.26 29.67
C VAL A 73 24.17 -19.64 28.51
N LEU A 74 23.11 -20.41 28.74
CA LEU A 74 22.15 -20.77 27.69
C LEU A 74 21.45 -19.53 27.12
N ASN A 75 21.03 -18.60 27.97
CA ASN A 75 20.44 -17.34 27.52
C ASN A 75 21.46 -16.47 26.75
N ALA A 76 22.73 -16.50 27.12
CA ALA A 76 23.79 -15.79 26.39
C ALA A 76 24.18 -16.46 25.07
N LEU A 77 23.94 -17.78 24.93
CA LEU A 77 24.19 -18.58 23.74
C LEU A 77 22.94 -18.76 22.87
N ASP A 78 21.84 -18.09 23.20
CA ASP A 78 20.60 -18.17 22.45
C ASP A 78 20.87 -17.82 20.97
N PRO A 79 20.63 -18.74 20.02
CA PRO A 79 20.87 -18.50 18.61
C PRO A 79 20.03 -17.35 18.05
N GLU A 80 18.81 -17.13 18.57
CA GLU A 80 17.92 -16.04 18.13
C GLU A 80 18.53 -14.67 18.40
N LEU A 81 19.37 -14.55 19.44
CA LEU A 81 20.04 -13.30 19.79
C LEU A 81 21.46 -13.21 19.23
N THR A 82 22.20 -14.32 19.23
CA THR A 82 23.64 -14.33 18.93
C THR A 82 23.93 -14.34 17.43
N VAL A 83 23.12 -15.03 16.62
CA VAL A 83 23.32 -15.11 15.16
C VAL A 83 23.05 -13.78 14.47
N PRO A 84 21.91 -13.08 14.70
CA PRO A 84 21.67 -11.78 14.07
C PRO A 84 22.72 -10.74 14.45
N LYS A 85 23.13 -10.67 15.75
CA LYS A 85 24.19 -9.77 16.20
C LYS A 85 25.52 -10.04 15.49
N ARG A 86 25.88 -11.31 15.31
CA ARG A 86 27.12 -11.69 14.61
C ARG A 86 27.08 -11.31 13.14
N VAL A 87 25.95 -11.50 12.46
CA VAL A 87 25.80 -11.16 11.03
C VAL A 87 25.75 -9.65 10.83
N ALA A 88 25.02 -8.91 11.68
CA ALA A 88 24.99 -7.45 11.67
C ALA A 88 26.39 -6.83 11.89
N GLY A 89 27.25 -7.47 12.67
CA GLY A 89 28.66 -7.06 12.79
C GLY A 89 29.53 -7.30 11.55
N ARG A 90 29.02 -7.98 10.53
CA ARG A 90 29.75 -8.34 9.28
C ARG A 90 29.17 -7.70 8.03
N VAL A 91 27.91 -7.27 8.07
CA VAL A 91 27.17 -6.76 6.92
C VAL A 91 26.68 -5.35 7.25
N SER A 92 26.93 -4.40 6.36
CA SER A 92 26.35 -3.07 6.45
C SER A 92 25.05 -3.05 5.64
N ALA A 93 23.94 -2.70 6.28
CA ALA A 93 22.64 -2.51 5.65
C ALA A 93 22.33 -1.00 5.54
N PRO A 94 21.52 -0.59 4.54
CA PRO A 94 20.98 0.77 4.46
C PRO A 94 20.21 1.15 5.73
N SER A 95 20.22 2.43 6.12
CA SER A 95 19.58 2.93 7.35
C SER A 95 18.05 2.76 7.37
N ASP A 96 17.45 2.59 6.21
CA ASP A 96 16.02 2.39 5.96
C ASP A 96 15.61 0.90 5.89
N TRP A 97 16.58 -0.03 5.95
CA TRP A 97 16.35 -1.47 5.91
C TRP A 97 15.90 -2.03 7.26
N HIS A 98 14.59 -2.23 7.43
CA HIS A 98 13.97 -2.79 8.64
C HIS A 98 13.09 -4.01 8.32
N PRO A 99 13.66 -5.15 7.91
CA PRO A 99 12.89 -6.37 7.67
C PRO A 99 12.35 -6.94 8.98
N ALA A 100 11.27 -7.70 8.89
CA ALA A 100 10.73 -8.44 10.05
C ALA A 100 11.74 -9.47 10.58
N ASP A 101 12.50 -10.09 9.68
CA ASP A 101 13.63 -10.97 10.01
C ASP A 101 14.95 -10.33 9.51
N PRO A 102 15.88 -9.94 10.40
CA PRO A 102 17.18 -9.38 10.05
C PRO A 102 18.07 -10.29 9.20
N LEU A 103 17.78 -11.60 9.15
CA LEU A 103 18.53 -12.60 8.42
C LEU A 103 17.82 -13.10 7.15
N ASP A 104 16.63 -12.56 6.80
CA ASP A 104 15.93 -12.96 5.57
C ASP A 104 16.82 -12.68 4.35
N PRO A 105 17.03 -13.67 3.46
CA PRO A 105 17.83 -13.48 2.26
C PRO A 105 17.34 -12.30 1.42
N LEU A 106 18.29 -11.54 0.88
CA LEU A 106 17.98 -10.43 -0.03
C LEU A 106 17.26 -10.96 -1.28
N LEU A 107 16.02 -10.52 -1.46
CA LEU A 107 15.21 -10.80 -2.64
C LEU A 107 15.72 -10.00 -3.85
N VAL A 108 16.73 -10.54 -4.54
CA VAL A 108 17.21 -9.96 -5.80
C VAL A 108 16.41 -10.53 -6.96
N ALA A 109 15.63 -9.67 -7.61
CA ALA A 109 14.97 -9.98 -8.87
C ALA A 109 14.92 -8.73 -9.77
N PRO A 110 15.04 -8.89 -11.10
CA PRO A 110 14.80 -7.79 -12.02
C PRO A 110 13.34 -7.33 -11.91
N SER A 111 13.11 -6.03 -11.98
CA SER A 111 11.75 -5.46 -12.04
C SER A 111 11.50 -4.89 -13.43
N PHE A 112 10.40 -5.29 -14.07
CA PHE A 112 10.00 -4.81 -15.38
C PHE A 112 8.78 -3.90 -15.25
N PRO A 113 8.91 -2.58 -15.52
CA PRO A 113 7.79 -1.64 -15.43
C PRO A 113 6.88 -1.66 -16.68
N THR A 114 7.10 -2.60 -17.60
CA THR A 114 6.35 -2.63 -18.86
C THR A 114 4.94 -3.17 -18.60
N PRO A 115 3.87 -2.45 -19.02
CA PRO A 115 2.50 -2.96 -18.95
C PRO A 115 2.32 -4.21 -19.82
N MET A 116 1.87 -5.31 -19.23
CA MET A 116 1.79 -6.60 -19.93
C MET A 116 0.55 -6.82 -20.79
N TYR A 117 -0.50 -5.99 -20.68
CA TYR A 117 -1.68 -6.11 -21.55
C TYR A 117 -1.31 -5.94 -23.03
N ARG A 118 -0.28 -5.14 -23.33
CA ARG A 118 0.21 -4.92 -24.71
C ARG A 118 0.77 -6.20 -25.30
N ALA A 119 1.64 -6.89 -24.57
CA ALA A 119 2.22 -8.16 -25.01
C ALA A 119 1.15 -9.22 -25.29
N LEU A 120 0.07 -9.21 -24.51
CA LEU A 120 -1.08 -10.09 -24.74
C LEU A 120 -1.87 -9.68 -25.99
N ALA A 121 -2.15 -8.38 -26.14
CA ALA A 121 -2.87 -7.84 -27.29
C ALA A 121 -2.12 -8.04 -28.61
N ASP A 122 -0.78 -7.94 -28.59
CA ASP A 122 0.10 -8.19 -29.74
C ASP A 122 0.07 -9.67 -30.18
N LEU A 123 -0.13 -10.59 -29.23
CA LEU A 123 -0.31 -12.01 -29.52
C LEU A 123 -1.70 -12.27 -30.12
N SER A 124 -2.74 -11.80 -29.46
CA SER A 124 -4.11 -11.81 -29.95
C SER A 124 -4.99 -10.90 -29.09
N GLN A 125 -5.73 -10.00 -29.73
CA GLN A 125 -6.66 -9.11 -29.04
C GLN A 125 -7.82 -9.88 -28.39
N ASP A 126 -8.22 -11.03 -28.96
CA ASP A 126 -9.28 -11.89 -28.41
C ASP A 126 -8.89 -12.52 -27.07
N LEU A 127 -7.59 -12.64 -26.77
CA LEU A 127 -7.13 -13.13 -25.47
C LEU A 127 -7.35 -12.10 -24.36
N LEU A 128 -7.35 -10.81 -24.70
CA LEU A 128 -7.63 -9.74 -23.75
C LEU A 128 -9.13 -9.44 -23.65
N LEU A 129 -9.79 -9.30 -24.79
CA LEU A 129 -11.21 -9.02 -24.91
C LEU A 129 -11.83 -9.98 -25.93
N PRO A 130 -12.37 -11.12 -25.49
CA PRO A 130 -13.01 -12.08 -26.37
C PRO A 130 -14.14 -11.44 -27.17
N GLY A 131 -14.16 -11.67 -28.49
CA GLY A 131 -15.20 -11.12 -29.36
C GLY A 131 -15.05 -9.63 -29.65
N VAL A 132 -13.85 -9.05 -29.45
CA VAL A 132 -13.58 -7.64 -29.78
C VAL A 132 -13.93 -7.31 -31.24
N GLY A 133 -13.78 -8.27 -32.14
CA GLY A 133 -14.14 -8.15 -33.56
C GLY A 133 -15.63 -7.90 -33.80
N ASP A 134 -16.50 -8.51 -32.98
CA ASP A 134 -17.96 -8.49 -33.16
C ASP A 134 -18.61 -7.18 -32.65
N ILE A 135 -17.85 -6.35 -31.93
CA ILE A 135 -18.34 -5.10 -31.36
C ILE A 135 -18.65 -4.12 -32.50
N PRO A 136 -19.87 -3.56 -32.59
CA PRO A 136 -20.19 -2.61 -33.66
C PRO A 136 -19.29 -1.38 -33.66
N ALA A 137 -19.03 -0.82 -34.83
CA ALA A 137 -18.33 0.46 -34.95
C ALA A 137 -19.18 1.61 -34.37
N ASN A 138 -18.51 2.62 -33.81
CA ASN A 138 -19.14 3.78 -33.15
C ASN A 138 -20.05 3.39 -31.98
N CYS A 139 -19.57 2.47 -31.14
CA CYS A 139 -20.27 1.96 -29.97
C CYS A 139 -19.53 2.34 -28.68
N VAL A 140 -20.30 2.46 -27.60
CA VAL A 140 -19.81 2.63 -26.23
C VAL A 140 -20.42 1.53 -25.38
N ALA A 141 -19.60 0.83 -24.60
CA ALA A 141 -20.06 -0.26 -23.74
C ALA A 141 -19.39 -0.22 -22.36
N GLY A 142 -20.09 -0.72 -21.35
CA GLY A 142 -19.57 -0.95 -20.01
C GLY A 142 -19.08 -2.38 -19.85
N LEU A 143 -17.85 -2.55 -19.38
CA LEU A 143 -17.23 -3.85 -19.09
C LEU A 143 -16.75 -3.88 -17.64
N ALA A 144 -16.36 -5.08 -17.20
CA ALA A 144 -15.72 -5.29 -15.91
C ALA A 144 -14.38 -6.00 -16.12
N ILE A 145 -13.38 -5.64 -15.32
CA ILE A 145 -12.14 -6.42 -15.27
C ILE A 145 -12.46 -7.82 -14.72
N ASN A 146 -11.79 -8.84 -15.26
CA ASN A 146 -11.70 -10.17 -14.67
C ASN A 146 -10.39 -10.28 -13.87
N PRO A 147 -10.41 -10.09 -12.54
CA PRO A 147 -9.18 -10.09 -11.74
C PRO A 147 -8.49 -11.46 -11.76
N ARG A 148 -9.27 -12.54 -11.80
CA ARG A 148 -8.75 -13.92 -11.85
C ARG A 148 -7.89 -14.12 -13.08
N PHE A 149 -8.31 -13.61 -14.23
CA PHE A 149 -7.54 -13.68 -15.47
C PHE A 149 -6.22 -12.92 -15.37
N VAL A 150 -6.27 -11.66 -14.92
CA VAL A 150 -5.08 -10.80 -14.78
C VAL A 150 -4.07 -11.43 -13.81
N GLU A 151 -4.53 -11.93 -12.67
CA GLU A 151 -3.68 -12.60 -11.69
C GLU A 151 -3.10 -13.91 -12.24
N ALA A 152 -3.90 -14.77 -12.89
CA ALA A 152 -3.40 -16.01 -13.50
C ALA A 152 -2.28 -15.72 -14.50
N PHE A 153 -2.49 -14.72 -15.35
CA PHE A 153 -1.52 -14.32 -16.36
C PHE A 153 -0.21 -13.85 -15.70
N LEU A 154 -0.27 -12.96 -14.71
CA LEU A 154 0.91 -12.44 -14.04
C LEU A 154 1.64 -13.53 -13.23
N VAL A 155 0.91 -14.41 -12.55
CA VAL A 155 1.48 -15.55 -11.82
C VAL A 155 2.22 -16.48 -12.79
N GLY A 156 1.58 -16.85 -13.91
CA GLY A 156 2.19 -17.70 -14.93
C GLY A 156 3.45 -17.07 -15.53
N LEU A 157 3.40 -15.78 -15.87
CA LEU A 157 4.54 -15.04 -16.40
C LEU A 157 5.72 -15.01 -15.42
N ASN A 158 5.45 -14.68 -14.15
CA ASN A 158 6.49 -14.67 -13.11
C ASN A 158 7.04 -16.07 -12.85
N HIS A 159 6.21 -17.10 -12.85
CA HIS A 159 6.65 -18.49 -12.70
C HIS A 159 7.63 -18.90 -13.82
N HIS A 160 7.29 -18.59 -15.08
CA HIS A 160 8.16 -18.88 -16.21
C HIS A 160 9.48 -18.10 -16.15
N VAL A 161 9.42 -16.80 -15.85
CA VAL A 161 10.61 -15.96 -15.78
C VAL A 161 11.50 -16.35 -14.60
N GLY A 162 10.93 -16.69 -13.44
CA GLY A 162 11.68 -17.20 -12.29
C GLY A 162 12.44 -18.50 -12.62
N ARG A 163 11.84 -19.40 -13.39
CA ARG A 163 12.52 -20.61 -13.89
C ARG A 163 13.63 -20.30 -14.90
N LEU A 164 13.41 -19.32 -15.78
CA LEU A 164 14.43 -18.87 -16.73
C LEU A 164 15.62 -18.23 -16.02
N LEU A 165 15.39 -17.38 -15.01
CA LEU A 165 16.45 -16.76 -14.21
C LEU A 165 17.30 -17.84 -13.52
N LEU A 166 16.67 -18.84 -12.91
CA LEU A 166 17.38 -19.97 -12.31
C LEU A 166 18.21 -20.73 -13.36
N ALA A 167 17.62 -21.05 -14.53
CA ALA A 167 18.32 -21.74 -15.61
C ALA A 167 19.50 -20.95 -16.19
N ARG A 168 19.49 -19.61 -16.05
CA ARG A 168 20.58 -18.71 -16.43
C ARG A 168 21.58 -18.45 -15.30
N HIS A 169 21.49 -19.18 -14.19
CA HIS A 169 22.33 -19.02 -13.01
C HIS A 169 22.27 -17.61 -12.41
N PHE A 170 21.14 -16.92 -12.57
CA PHE A 170 20.91 -15.64 -11.90
C PHE A 170 20.76 -15.90 -10.39
N PRO A 171 21.37 -15.07 -9.51
CA PRO A 171 21.30 -15.25 -8.07
C PRO A 171 19.91 -14.85 -7.55
N THR A 172 18.95 -15.77 -7.63
CA THR A 172 17.58 -15.60 -7.15
C THR A 172 17.18 -16.77 -6.27
N ASP A 173 16.35 -16.49 -5.28
CA ASP A 173 15.67 -17.47 -4.42
C ASP A 173 14.27 -17.84 -4.96
N GLN A 174 13.93 -17.39 -6.18
CA GLN A 174 12.65 -17.59 -6.87
C GLN A 174 11.42 -16.97 -6.22
N ARG A 175 11.54 -16.24 -5.09
CA ARG A 175 10.44 -15.53 -4.42
C ARG A 175 10.19 -14.13 -5.02
N GLY A 176 11.16 -13.60 -5.77
CA GLY A 176 11.07 -12.29 -6.40
C GLY A 176 9.98 -12.20 -7.49
N THR A 177 9.23 -11.11 -7.49
CA THR A 177 8.18 -10.84 -8.50
C THR A 177 8.68 -9.83 -9.52
N CYS A 178 8.96 -10.30 -10.73
CA CYS A 178 9.54 -9.52 -11.82
C CYS A 178 8.51 -8.64 -12.55
N PHE A 179 7.29 -9.14 -12.71
CA PHE A 179 6.19 -8.46 -13.40
C PHE A 179 5.05 -8.24 -12.41
N ARG A 180 4.74 -6.98 -12.10
CA ARG A 180 3.63 -6.62 -11.19
C ARG A 180 2.59 -5.72 -11.85
N GLN A 181 2.78 -5.39 -13.12
CA GLN A 181 1.98 -4.41 -13.84
C GLN A 181 1.42 -5.04 -15.12
N PHE A 182 0.11 -5.18 -15.17
CA PHE A 182 -0.62 -5.64 -16.33
C PHE A 182 -1.14 -4.44 -17.13
N TRP A 183 -1.76 -3.46 -16.48
CA TRP A 183 -2.35 -2.29 -17.11
C TRP A 183 -1.37 -1.12 -17.22
N ASP A 184 -1.63 -0.19 -18.14
CA ASP A 184 -0.83 1.03 -18.26
C ASP A 184 -1.46 2.19 -17.46
N PRO A 185 -0.85 2.63 -16.35
CA PRO A 185 -1.33 3.72 -15.51
C PRO A 185 -1.16 5.10 -16.17
N ALA A 186 -0.72 5.17 -17.43
CA ALA A 186 -0.67 6.42 -18.18
C ALA A 186 -2.03 7.16 -18.13
N GLY A 187 -1.99 8.44 -17.75
CA GLY A 187 -3.17 9.28 -17.60
C GLY A 187 -3.91 9.15 -16.27
N ARG A 188 -3.40 8.37 -15.31
CA ARG A 188 -3.95 8.29 -13.95
C ARG A 188 -3.82 9.63 -13.22
N VAL A 189 -4.89 10.03 -12.52
CA VAL A 189 -4.94 11.26 -11.70
C VAL A 189 -5.32 10.90 -10.26
N PRO A 190 -4.46 11.21 -9.26
CA PRO A 190 -3.13 11.78 -9.38
C PRO A 190 -2.14 10.81 -10.05
N ALA A 191 -1.10 11.35 -10.67
CA ALA A 191 -0.04 10.54 -11.26
C ALA A 191 0.67 9.73 -10.15
N PRO A 192 1.00 8.46 -10.39
CA PRO A 192 1.66 7.62 -9.40
C PRO A 192 3.03 8.21 -9.05
N ALA A 193 3.24 8.53 -7.77
CA ALA A 193 4.48 9.12 -7.27
C ALA A 193 5.60 8.08 -7.13
N THR A 194 5.21 6.83 -6.85
CA THR A 194 6.14 5.72 -6.61
C THR A 194 5.92 4.58 -7.60
N ALA A 195 6.95 3.74 -7.79
CA ALA A 195 6.80 2.50 -8.58
C ALA A 195 5.76 1.56 -7.95
N ALA A 196 5.68 1.53 -6.62
CA ALA A 196 4.73 0.70 -5.89
C ALA A 196 3.28 1.04 -6.24
N GLU A 197 2.92 2.31 -6.45
CA GLU A 197 1.57 2.74 -6.83
C GLU A 197 1.16 2.32 -8.25
N ARG A 198 2.11 1.97 -9.11
CA ARG A 198 1.89 1.46 -10.47
C ARG A 198 1.63 -0.04 -10.52
N HIS A 199 2.00 -0.77 -9.48
CA HIS A 199 1.83 -2.22 -9.47
C HIS A 199 0.36 -2.59 -9.28
N ASP A 200 -0.16 -3.44 -10.16
CA ASP A 200 -1.52 -3.97 -10.11
C ASP A 200 -1.66 -5.09 -9.08
N ILE A 201 -0.58 -5.80 -8.76
CA ILE A 201 -0.56 -6.88 -7.74
C ILE A 201 0.52 -6.63 -6.67
N PRO A 202 0.30 -7.10 -5.41
CA PRO A 202 1.36 -7.17 -4.40
C PRO A 202 2.42 -8.21 -4.78
N ALA A 203 3.49 -8.33 -3.99
CA ALA A 203 4.51 -9.33 -4.30
C ALA A 203 3.90 -10.74 -4.17
N LEU A 204 4.22 -11.65 -5.09
CA LEU A 204 3.65 -13.00 -5.07
C LEU A 204 4.02 -13.79 -3.81
N HIS A 205 5.19 -13.53 -3.20
CA HIS A 205 5.59 -14.19 -1.96
C HIS A 205 4.82 -13.68 -0.72
N GLU A 206 4.09 -12.56 -0.83
CA GLU A 206 3.22 -12.04 0.21
C GLU A 206 1.81 -12.66 0.13
N TRP A 207 1.52 -13.44 -0.91
CA TRP A 207 0.21 -14.07 -1.09
C TRP A 207 0.06 -15.23 -0.10
N THR A 208 -1.08 -15.27 0.58
CA THR A 208 -1.35 -16.32 1.56
C THR A 208 -1.84 -17.59 0.87
N ALA A 209 -1.54 -18.78 1.41
CA ALA A 209 -2.07 -20.02 0.86
C ALA A 209 -3.61 -20.15 0.94
N ALA A 210 -4.24 -19.32 1.76
CA ALA A 210 -5.69 -19.30 1.96
C ALA A 210 -6.41 -18.32 1.02
N SER A 211 -5.69 -17.44 0.31
CA SER A 211 -6.31 -16.48 -0.59
C SER A 211 -6.54 -17.08 -1.97
N ASP A 212 -7.65 -16.68 -2.58
CA ASP A 212 -8.06 -17.16 -3.89
C ASP A 212 -7.49 -16.27 -5.01
N LEU A 213 -7.37 -16.87 -6.19
CA LEU A 213 -7.04 -16.12 -7.39
C LEU A 213 -8.18 -15.16 -7.73
N GLY A 214 -7.87 -13.87 -7.86
CA GLY A 214 -8.78 -12.76 -8.10
C GLY A 214 -8.91 -11.78 -6.93
N GLU A 215 -8.29 -12.08 -5.79
CA GLU A 215 -8.38 -11.27 -4.56
C GLU A 215 -7.21 -10.29 -4.37
N HIS A 216 -6.16 -10.39 -5.19
CA HIS A 216 -4.91 -9.65 -5.02
C HIS A 216 -4.78 -8.45 -5.96
N LEU A 217 -5.62 -8.37 -7.00
CA LEU A 217 -5.63 -7.23 -7.91
C LEU A 217 -6.02 -5.96 -7.14
N ARG A 218 -5.14 -4.96 -7.16
CA ARG A 218 -5.36 -3.71 -6.44
C ARG A 218 -6.57 -2.95 -6.99
N GLY A 219 -7.53 -2.74 -6.10
CA GLY A 219 -8.82 -2.14 -6.44
C GLY A 219 -9.83 -3.10 -7.08
N GLY A 220 -9.47 -4.36 -7.32
CA GLY A 220 -10.40 -5.43 -7.66
C GLY A 220 -11.12 -5.26 -9.01
N ARG A 221 -12.42 -5.53 -9.00
CA ARG A 221 -13.29 -5.46 -10.20
C ARG A 221 -13.65 -4.01 -10.49
N HIS A 222 -12.84 -3.34 -11.31
CA HIS A 222 -13.14 -1.99 -11.80
C HIS A 222 -14.11 -2.01 -12.98
N PHE A 223 -14.92 -0.96 -13.06
CA PHE A 223 -15.70 -0.60 -14.24
C PHE A 223 -14.77 -0.11 -15.34
N VAL A 224 -14.98 -0.63 -16.55
CA VAL A 224 -14.19 -0.30 -17.74
C VAL A 224 -15.12 0.22 -18.81
N LEU A 225 -14.90 1.45 -19.26
CA LEU A 225 -15.54 1.99 -20.44
C LEU A 225 -14.81 1.48 -21.68
N LEU A 226 -15.55 0.87 -22.60
CA LEU A 226 -15.10 0.56 -23.94
C LEU A 226 -15.64 1.58 -24.93
N LEU A 227 -14.76 2.13 -25.76
CA LEU A 227 -15.07 3.05 -26.85
C LEU A 227 -14.52 2.47 -28.14
N ARG A 228 -15.40 2.15 -29.10
CA ARG A 228 -15.00 1.75 -30.44
C ARG A 228 -15.48 2.79 -31.45
N GLY A 229 -14.56 3.42 -32.18
CA GLY A 229 -14.90 4.34 -33.27
C GLY A 229 -13.95 5.52 -33.43
N ASP A 230 -14.32 6.47 -34.28
CA ASP A 230 -13.44 7.56 -34.71
C ASP A 230 -13.38 8.74 -33.72
N LEU A 231 -14.17 8.74 -32.65
CA LEU A 231 -14.26 9.86 -31.70
C LEU A 231 -12.89 10.26 -31.16
N LEU A 232 -12.14 9.29 -30.63
CA LEU A 232 -10.81 9.52 -30.06
C LEU A 232 -9.71 9.64 -31.10
N ARG A 233 -9.98 9.27 -32.36
CA ARG A 233 -9.10 9.57 -33.49
C ARG A 233 -9.22 11.04 -33.90
N ARG A 234 -10.44 11.58 -33.91
CA ARG A 234 -10.72 12.98 -34.26
C ARG A 234 -10.43 13.96 -33.11
N TYR A 235 -10.69 13.53 -31.87
CA TYR A 235 -10.49 14.31 -30.66
C TYR A 235 -9.64 13.51 -29.65
N PRO A 236 -8.33 13.34 -29.90
CA PRO A 236 -7.45 12.54 -29.04
C PRO A 236 -7.35 13.08 -27.60
N ASP A 237 -7.49 14.41 -27.45
CA ASP A 237 -7.38 15.09 -26.17
C ASP A 237 -8.72 15.18 -25.41
N ALA A 238 -9.77 14.48 -25.86
CA ALA A 238 -11.03 14.44 -25.14
C ALA A 238 -10.82 13.95 -23.69
N VAL A 239 -11.37 14.71 -22.74
CA VAL A 239 -11.30 14.40 -21.31
C VAL A 239 -12.42 13.43 -20.99
N ILE A 240 -12.08 12.26 -20.47
CA ILE A 240 -13.06 11.23 -20.10
C ILE A 240 -12.94 10.93 -18.61
N TYR A 241 -14.05 11.05 -17.90
CA TYR A 241 -14.13 10.82 -16.46
C TYR A 241 -15.53 10.33 -16.07
N LEU A 242 -15.67 9.83 -14.84
CA LEU A 242 -16.97 9.53 -14.26
C LEU A 242 -17.44 10.69 -13.39
N ALA A 243 -18.67 11.13 -13.53
CA ALA A 243 -19.33 12.06 -12.61
C ALA A 243 -20.36 11.30 -11.77
N GLN A 244 -20.28 11.42 -10.45
CA GLN A 244 -21.29 10.87 -9.54
C GLN A 244 -22.67 11.42 -9.92
N GLY A 245 -23.68 10.56 -10.00
CA GLY A 245 -25.05 10.99 -10.22
C GLY A 245 -25.64 11.67 -8.99
N GLU A 246 -26.68 12.45 -9.20
CA GLU A 246 -27.61 12.90 -8.17
C GLU A 246 -29.04 12.80 -8.68
N TRP A 247 -29.96 12.53 -7.76
CA TRP A 247 -31.38 12.52 -8.05
C TRP A 247 -31.90 13.95 -8.08
N TYR A 248 -32.77 14.23 -9.05
CA TYR A 248 -33.48 15.49 -9.13
C TYR A 248 -34.92 15.25 -9.58
N GLU A 249 -35.84 16.08 -9.06
CA GLU A 249 -37.23 16.09 -9.50
C GLU A 249 -37.38 17.08 -10.66
N PRO A 250 -37.72 16.63 -11.88
CA PRO A 250 -37.84 17.52 -13.03
C PRO A 250 -39.11 18.38 -12.98
N GLY A 251 -40.06 18.08 -12.08
CA GLY A 251 -41.29 18.83 -11.88
C GLY A 251 -42.30 18.07 -11.02
N THR A 252 -43.35 18.76 -10.57
CA THR A 252 -44.42 18.16 -9.76
C THR A 252 -45.13 17.03 -10.52
N GLY A 253 -45.12 15.82 -9.95
CA GLY A 253 -45.80 14.64 -10.51
C GLY A 253 -45.01 13.89 -11.59
N LEU A 254 -43.77 14.28 -11.89
CA LEU A 254 -42.87 13.52 -12.76
C LEU A 254 -41.98 12.60 -11.92
N PRO A 255 -41.53 11.45 -12.47
CA PRO A 255 -40.60 10.58 -11.76
C PRO A 255 -39.24 11.24 -11.60
N SER A 256 -38.58 10.97 -10.47
CA SER A 256 -37.21 11.40 -10.19
C SER A 256 -36.28 10.95 -11.31
N ARG A 257 -35.38 11.84 -11.74
CA ARG A 257 -34.37 11.56 -12.76
C ARG A 257 -32.98 11.70 -12.19
N ARG A 258 -31.99 11.16 -12.91
CA ARG A 258 -30.58 11.26 -12.57
C ARG A 258 -29.91 12.33 -13.42
N ARG A 259 -28.99 13.08 -12.82
CA ARG A 259 -28.08 13.99 -13.54
C ARG A 259 -26.68 13.90 -12.95
N PRO A 260 -25.62 14.24 -13.71
CA PRO A 260 -24.29 14.32 -13.15
C PRO A 260 -24.20 15.45 -12.12
N LYS A 261 -23.66 15.14 -10.95
CA LYS A 261 -23.34 16.11 -9.90
C LYS A 261 -22.16 16.96 -10.33
N SER A 262 -22.30 18.28 -10.21
CA SER A 262 -21.22 19.21 -10.53
C SER A 262 -20.14 19.20 -9.44
N ALA A 263 -18.88 19.22 -9.83
CA ALA A 263 -17.77 19.38 -8.89
C ALA A 263 -17.82 20.76 -8.21
N PRO A 264 -17.83 20.82 -6.86
CA PRO A 264 -17.75 22.10 -6.17
C PRO A 264 -16.39 22.77 -6.42
N PRO A 265 -16.33 24.10 -6.53
CA PRO A 265 -15.06 24.80 -6.65
C PRO A 265 -14.19 24.60 -5.39
N GLY A 266 -12.88 24.45 -5.58
CA GLY A 266 -11.89 24.33 -4.49
C GLY A 266 -11.60 22.91 -4.02
N LEU A 267 -12.33 21.90 -4.50
CA LEU A 267 -12.02 20.48 -4.27
C LEU A 267 -10.91 20.02 -5.22
N SER A 268 -9.90 19.35 -4.68
CA SER A 268 -8.78 18.85 -5.48
C SER A 268 -9.20 17.62 -6.30
N PRO A 269 -8.87 17.56 -7.60
CA PRO A 269 -9.06 16.36 -8.41
C PRO A 269 -8.39 15.15 -7.76
N GLY A 270 -9.13 14.04 -7.62
CA GLY A 270 -8.63 12.80 -7.00
C GLY A 270 -8.88 12.67 -5.50
N ALA A 271 -9.43 13.70 -4.83
CA ALA A 271 -9.90 13.55 -3.46
C ALA A 271 -11.02 12.49 -3.38
N PRO A 272 -11.09 11.66 -2.31
CA PRO A 272 -12.14 10.64 -2.16
C PRO A 272 -13.57 11.19 -2.26
N GLU A 273 -13.79 12.39 -1.73
CA GLU A 273 -15.05 13.13 -1.74
C GLU A 273 -15.33 13.87 -3.06
N HIS A 274 -14.35 13.93 -3.97
CA HIS A 274 -14.54 14.54 -5.29
C HIS A 274 -15.62 13.75 -6.06
N PRO A 275 -16.69 14.40 -6.57
CA PRO A 275 -17.77 13.70 -7.25
C PRO A 275 -17.32 13.14 -8.61
N GLU A 276 -16.25 13.70 -9.18
CA GLU A 276 -15.65 13.17 -10.40
C GLU A 276 -14.56 12.14 -10.07
N LYS A 277 -14.57 10.99 -10.75
CA LYS A 277 -13.54 9.95 -10.70
C LYS A 277 -12.80 9.87 -12.02
N TYR A 278 -11.48 9.95 -11.96
CA TYR A 278 -10.61 9.92 -13.13
C TYR A 278 -10.12 8.52 -13.45
N PRO A 279 -9.64 8.27 -14.69
CA PRO A 279 -9.14 6.96 -15.10
C PRO A 279 -8.02 6.43 -14.19
N LEU A 280 -8.02 5.12 -13.95
CA LEU A 280 -6.92 4.38 -13.32
C LEU A 280 -5.86 3.98 -14.35
N PHE A 281 -6.33 3.55 -15.52
CA PHE A 281 -5.49 3.13 -16.63
C PHE A 281 -6.25 3.28 -17.95
N ARG A 282 -5.50 3.34 -19.04
CA ARG A 282 -6.02 3.42 -20.40
C ARG A 282 -5.25 2.46 -21.30
N GLY A 283 -5.96 1.85 -22.25
CA GLY A 283 -5.33 1.07 -23.30
C GLY A 283 -6.09 1.16 -24.61
N SER A 284 -5.44 0.71 -25.67
CA SER A 284 -5.98 0.72 -27.03
C SER A 284 -5.72 -0.61 -27.71
N LEU A 285 -6.66 -1.04 -28.53
CA LEU A 285 -6.55 -2.20 -29.41
C LEU A 285 -6.83 -1.77 -30.85
N ALA A 286 -6.08 -2.32 -31.79
CA ALA A 286 -6.22 -1.95 -33.19
C ALA A 286 -7.54 -2.51 -33.77
N PRO A 287 -8.23 -1.78 -34.67
CA PRO A 287 -7.81 -0.51 -35.26
C PRO A 287 -8.28 0.75 -34.51
N ASP A 288 -9.33 0.66 -33.70
CA ASP A 288 -10.07 1.83 -33.19
C ASP A 288 -10.77 1.59 -31.84
N VAL A 289 -10.29 0.63 -31.05
CA VAL A 289 -10.85 0.31 -29.74
C VAL A 289 -10.00 0.96 -28.64
N THR A 290 -10.63 1.70 -27.73
CA THR A 290 -10.02 2.24 -26.53
C THR A 290 -10.80 1.75 -25.31
N PHE A 291 -10.10 1.31 -24.28
CA PHE A 291 -10.70 0.98 -23.00
C PHE A 291 -10.10 1.83 -21.88
N ILE A 292 -10.94 2.24 -20.94
CA ILE A 292 -10.60 3.16 -19.85
C ILE A 292 -11.22 2.64 -18.57
N ALA A 293 -10.40 2.34 -17.56
CA ALA A 293 -10.89 1.85 -16.28
C ALA A 293 -10.98 2.96 -15.24
N PHE A 294 -11.94 2.85 -14.33
CA PHE A 294 -12.19 3.84 -13.28
C PHE A 294 -12.18 3.19 -11.89
N PRO A 295 -11.87 3.94 -10.82
CA PRO A 295 -11.79 3.42 -9.46
C PRO A 295 -13.16 3.21 -8.82
N VAL A 296 -14.07 2.55 -9.53
CA VAL A 296 -15.42 2.21 -9.09
C VAL A 296 -15.75 0.79 -9.56
N THR A 297 -16.54 0.06 -8.79
CA THR A 297 -17.03 -1.25 -9.25
C THR A 297 -18.17 -1.06 -10.27
N PRO A 298 -18.44 -2.02 -11.15
CA PRO A 298 -19.57 -1.97 -12.07
C PRO A 298 -20.90 -1.74 -11.35
N GLU A 299 -21.11 -2.37 -10.19
CA GLU A 299 -22.34 -2.24 -9.40
C GLU A 299 -22.49 -0.83 -8.82
N ALA A 300 -21.38 -0.21 -8.41
CA ALA A 300 -21.37 1.19 -7.96
C ALA A 300 -21.56 2.17 -9.13
N ALA A 301 -21.01 1.86 -10.31
CA ALA A 301 -21.18 2.65 -11.53
C ALA A 301 -22.66 2.69 -11.95
N ILE A 302 -23.35 1.55 -11.95
CA ILE A 302 -24.78 1.46 -12.28
C ILE A 302 -25.66 2.09 -11.19
N GLY A 303 -25.33 1.85 -9.92
CA GLY A 303 -26.15 2.28 -8.79
C GLY A 303 -27.48 1.54 -8.69
N ASP A 304 -28.48 2.20 -8.13
CA ASP A 304 -29.81 1.70 -7.82
C ASP A 304 -30.87 2.49 -8.60
N PRO A 305 -31.77 1.84 -9.37
CA PRO A 305 -32.87 2.53 -10.06
C PRO A 305 -33.86 3.23 -9.11
N ASP A 306 -33.94 2.80 -7.85
CA ASP A 306 -34.82 3.42 -6.86
C ASP A 306 -34.13 4.62 -6.19
N PRO A 307 -34.72 5.84 -6.24
CA PRO A 307 -34.25 6.98 -5.46
C PRO A 307 -34.08 6.70 -3.97
N ALA A 308 -34.92 5.82 -3.38
CA ALA A 308 -34.83 5.44 -1.98
C ALA A 308 -33.50 4.73 -1.66
N GLY A 309 -32.93 4.02 -2.64
CA GLY A 309 -31.64 3.33 -2.52
C GLY A 309 -30.43 4.28 -2.39
N SER A 310 -30.60 5.59 -2.61
CA SER A 310 -29.57 6.64 -2.45
C SER A 310 -28.24 6.35 -3.18
N ARG A 311 -28.28 5.53 -4.25
CA ARG A 311 -27.14 5.19 -5.09
C ARG A 311 -27.44 5.57 -6.54
N PRO A 312 -27.38 6.85 -6.93
CA PRO A 312 -27.70 7.30 -8.29
C PRO A 312 -26.74 6.80 -9.38
N GLY A 313 -25.66 6.09 -9.02
CA GLY A 313 -24.66 5.60 -9.95
C GLY A 313 -23.74 6.71 -10.46
N PHE A 314 -23.10 6.47 -11.59
CA PHE A 314 -22.14 7.38 -12.24
C PHE A 314 -22.50 7.58 -13.71
N PHE A 315 -22.16 8.77 -14.21
CA PHE A 315 -22.21 9.11 -15.62
C PHE A 315 -20.81 9.08 -16.19
N VAL A 316 -20.63 8.43 -17.33
CA VAL A 316 -19.45 8.61 -18.18
C VAL A 316 -19.58 9.95 -18.87
N VAL A 317 -18.68 10.87 -18.56
CA VAL A 317 -18.62 12.20 -19.18
C VAL A 317 -17.49 12.21 -20.18
N ILE A 318 -17.82 12.48 -21.44
CA ILE A 318 -16.86 12.78 -22.50
C ILE A 318 -16.92 14.28 -22.74
N GLN A 319 -15.83 14.95 -22.41
CA GLN A 319 -15.72 16.40 -22.42
C GLN A 319 -14.65 16.86 -23.41
N GLN A 320 -14.93 17.94 -24.13
CA GLN A 320 -13.92 18.65 -24.90
C GLN A 320 -12.86 19.27 -23.97
N GLN A 321 -11.57 19.08 -24.27
CA GLN A 321 -10.53 19.78 -23.54
C GLN A 321 -10.65 21.29 -23.76
N LEU A 322 -10.63 22.05 -22.66
CA LEU A 322 -10.63 23.49 -22.72
C LEU A 322 -9.20 23.96 -23.03
N THR A 323 -8.91 24.22 -24.30
CA THR A 323 -7.60 24.71 -24.74
C THR A 323 -7.56 26.24 -24.83
N GLU A 324 -8.64 26.85 -25.31
CA GLU A 324 -8.78 28.29 -25.49
C GLU A 324 -10.18 28.75 -25.07
N LEU A 325 -10.27 29.97 -24.52
CA LEU A 325 -11.55 30.60 -24.22
C LEU A 325 -12.24 30.95 -25.54
N ARG A 326 -13.47 30.44 -25.70
CA ARG A 326 -14.33 30.78 -26.83
C ARG A 326 -15.44 31.68 -26.35
N PHE A 327 -15.79 32.65 -27.18
CA PHE A 327 -16.92 33.53 -26.94
C PHE A 327 -17.97 33.29 -28.01
N GLY A 328 -19.23 33.23 -27.61
CA GLY A 328 -20.35 33.01 -28.51
C GLY A 328 -21.67 33.04 -27.79
N ILE A 329 -22.73 33.17 -28.60
CA ILE A 329 -24.13 33.16 -28.18
C ILE A 329 -24.82 32.08 -29.02
N ASP A 330 -25.74 31.35 -28.41
CA ASP A 330 -26.39 30.23 -29.07
C ASP A 330 -27.31 30.73 -30.20
N THR A 331 -27.33 30.00 -31.32
CA THR A 331 -28.16 30.36 -32.49
C THR A 331 -29.58 29.83 -32.39
N ALA A 332 -29.78 28.77 -31.61
CA ALA A 332 -31.08 28.14 -31.42
C ALA A 332 -31.70 28.60 -30.11
N GLU A 333 -33.02 28.76 -30.09
CA GLU A 333 -33.76 29.03 -28.86
C GLU A 333 -33.67 27.82 -27.91
N PRO A 334 -33.32 28.04 -26.63
CA PRO A 334 -33.23 26.96 -25.65
C PRO A 334 -34.61 26.35 -25.38
N THR A 335 -34.67 25.02 -25.35
CA THR A 335 -35.93 24.29 -25.14
C THR A 335 -36.47 24.39 -23.70
N ALA A 336 -35.61 24.71 -22.73
CA ALA A 336 -35.98 24.95 -21.34
C ALA A 336 -35.08 26.04 -20.74
N LEU A 337 -35.69 26.99 -20.03
CA LEU A 337 -34.98 28.08 -19.37
C LEU A 337 -34.50 27.64 -17.99
N THR A 338 -33.20 27.79 -17.74
CA THR A 338 -32.56 27.47 -16.46
C THR A 338 -32.49 28.66 -15.51
N GLY A 339 -32.75 29.87 -16.00
CA GLY A 339 -32.56 31.11 -15.23
C GLY A 339 -31.10 31.57 -15.17
N SER A 340 -30.19 30.91 -15.91
CA SER A 340 -28.76 31.19 -15.98
C SER A 340 -28.35 31.78 -17.32
N TRP A 341 -27.26 32.56 -17.39
CA TRP A 341 -26.74 33.21 -18.61
C TRP A 341 -26.58 32.29 -19.83
N ARG A 342 -26.55 30.97 -19.60
CA ARG A 342 -26.50 29.93 -20.62
C ARG A 342 -27.78 29.81 -21.45
N ASP A 343 -28.88 30.39 -21.00
CA ASP A 343 -30.11 30.46 -21.79
C ASP A 343 -30.05 31.53 -22.90
N LEU A 344 -28.98 32.33 -22.97
CA LEU A 344 -28.86 33.44 -23.92
C LEU A 344 -28.69 32.91 -25.34
N TRP A 345 -29.59 33.31 -26.24
CA TRP A 345 -29.49 33.03 -27.66
C TRP A 345 -29.65 34.30 -28.51
N TRP A 346 -29.28 34.24 -29.79
CA TRP A 346 -29.21 35.41 -30.66
C TRP A 346 -30.53 36.16 -30.82
N GLY A 347 -31.68 35.50 -30.69
CA GLY A 347 -33.00 36.16 -30.73
C GLY A 347 -33.28 37.07 -29.53
N ASN A 348 -32.55 36.94 -28.42
CA ASN A 348 -32.63 37.87 -27.31
C ASN A 348 -31.79 39.13 -27.52
N VAL A 349 -30.82 39.11 -28.45
CA VAL A 349 -29.78 40.12 -28.56
C VAL A 349 -30.23 41.19 -29.56
N PRO A 350 -30.46 42.44 -29.12
CA PRO A 350 -30.80 43.51 -30.05
C PRO A 350 -29.59 43.84 -30.94
N LEU A 351 -29.88 44.05 -32.23
CA LEU A 351 -28.88 44.41 -33.23
C LEU A 351 -29.18 45.81 -33.79
N THR A 352 -28.13 46.57 -34.05
CA THR A 352 -28.22 47.83 -34.79
C THR A 352 -28.59 47.56 -36.26
N PRO A 353 -29.05 48.58 -37.02
CA PRO A 353 -29.33 48.43 -38.45
C PRO A 353 -28.11 47.97 -39.27
N SER A 354 -26.89 48.15 -38.76
CA SER A 354 -25.65 47.68 -39.38
C SER A 354 -25.22 46.27 -38.93
N GLY A 355 -26.04 45.57 -38.13
CA GLY A 355 -25.81 44.19 -37.71
C GLY A 355 -24.85 44.01 -36.52
N HIS A 356 -24.56 45.08 -35.77
CA HIS A 356 -23.75 45.01 -34.55
C HIS A 356 -24.63 44.82 -33.32
N ILE A 357 -24.10 44.26 -32.24
CA ILE A 357 -24.80 44.19 -30.96
C ILE A 357 -25.09 45.61 -30.46
N ASP A 358 -26.35 45.91 -30.18
CA ASP A 358 -26.78 47.17 -29.57
C ASP A 358 -26.78 47.03 -28.05
N LEU A 359 -25.78 47.64 -27.38
CA LEU A 359 -25.66 47.57 -25.92
C LEU A 359 -26.52 48.62 -25.19
N ASP A 360 -27.07 49.59 -25.92
CA ASP A 360 -27.95 50.62 -25.34
C ASP A 360 -29.39 50.10 -25.18
N GLN A 361 -29.71 48.98 -25.85
CA GLN A 361 -30.99 48.29 -25.73
C GLN A 361 -30.90 47.10 -24.77
N PRO A 362 -31.94 46.88 -23.93
CA PRO A 362 -32.00 45.69 -23.09
C PRO A 362 -32.21 44.44 -23.93
N LEU A 363 -31.80 43.29 -23.39
CA LEU A 363 -32.08 41.99 -24.00
C LEU A 363 -33.60 41.77 -24.12
N GLN A 364 -34.03 41.20 -25.24
CA GLN A 364 -35.44 40.96 -25.55
C GLN A 364 -35.90 39.60 -25.02
N GLY A 365 -37.03 39.55 -24.31
CA GLY A 365 -37.59 38.28 -23.81
C GLY A 365 -36.69 37.56 -22.81
N PHE A 366 -35.70 38.26 -22.25
CA PHE A 366 -34.69 37.71 -21.37
C PHE A 366 -34.72 38.45 -20.03
N GLY A 367 -35.45 37.89 -19.08
CA GLY A 367 -35.69 38.51 -17.77
C GLY A 367 -34.49 38.43 -16.83
N ASP A 368 -34.69 38.95 -15.60
CA ASP A 368 -33.69 38.88 -14.54
C ASP A 368 -33.31 37.43 -14.21
N ARG A 369 -32.01 37.23 -14.01
CA ARG A 369 -31.41 35.93 -13.77
C ARG A 369 -31.61 35.53 -12.31
N THR A 370 -32.18 34.36 -12.08
CA THR A 370 -32.26 33.77 -10.73
C THR A 370 -30.92 33.18 -10.29
N ASP A 371 -30.07 32.77 -11.24
CA ASP A 371 -28.75 32.20 -10.99
C ASP A 371 -27.63 33.09 -11.58
N ASN A 372 -27.26 34.13 -10.82
CA ASN A 372 -26.20 35.08 -11.18
C ASN A 372 -25.30 35.41 -9.97
N PRO A 373 -24.55 34.43 -9.45
CA PRO A 373 -23.75 34.60 -8.23
C PRO A 373 -22.65 35.66 -8.38
N LEU A 374 -22.19 35.91 -9.61
CA LEU A 374 -21.15 36.89 -9.93
C LEU A 374 -21.70 38.29 -10.20
N GLY A 375 -23.02 38.50 -10.16
CA GLY A 375 -23.64 39.80 -10.43
C GLY A 375 -23.37 40.34 -11.84
N LEU A 376 -23.18 39.46 -12.82
CA LEU A 376 -22.92 39.82 -14.21
C LEU A 376 -24.08 40.61 -14.79
N ARG A 377 -23.78 41.63 -15.58
CA ARG A 377 -24.77 42.53 -16.19
C ARG A 377 -24.41 42.76 -17.66
N TRP A 378 -25.38 42.53 -18.55
CA TRP A 378 -25.24 42.81 -19.98
C TRP A 378 -24.91 44.28 -20.21
N GLY A 379 -23.96 44.57 -21.12
CA GLY A 379 -23.57 45.94 -21.48
C GLY A 379 -22.83 46.76 -20.41
N ALA A 380 -22.61 46.23 -19.20
CA ALA A 380 -22.00 47.01 -18.12
C ALA A 380 -20.49 47.24 -18.31
N THR A 381 -19.73 46.18 -18.61
CA THR A 381 -18.28 46.25 -18.89
C THR A 381 -17.89 45.18 -19.90
N SER A 382 -16.73 45.36 -20.55
CA SER A 382 -16.16 44.34 -21.43
C SER A 382 -15.90 43.01 -20.68
N ALA A 383 -15.54 43.06 -19.40
CA ALA A 383 -15.35 41.87 -18.57
C ALA A 383 -16.66 41.12 -18.33
N HIS A 384 -17.76 41.83 -18.05
CA HIS A 384 -19.08 41.21 -17.93
C HIS A 384 -19.51 40.58 -19.25
N GLN A 385 -19.30 41.27 -20.36
CA GLN A 385 -19.65 40.78 -21.68
C GLN A 385 -18.87 39.51 -22.03
N ALA A 386 -17.55 39.50 -21.77
CA ALA A 386 -16.71 38.33 -21.96
C ALA A 386 -17.18 37.16 -21.09
N ALA A 387 -17.47 37.38 -19.81
CA ALA A 387 -17.94 36.32 -18.91
C ALA A 387 -19.29 35.74 -19.35
N ILE A 388 -20.24 36.58 -19.76
CA ILE A 388 -21.57 36.16 -20.23
C ILE A 388 -21.46 35.34 -21.52
N THR A 389 -20.62 35.77 -22.45
CA THR A 389 -20.47 35.12 -23.76
C THR A 389 -19.47 33.96 -23.76
N THR A 390 -18.84 33.63 -22.62
CA THR A 390 -17.89 32.53 -22.56
C THR A 390 -18.60 31.20 -22.80
N GLN A 391 -18.21 30.48 -23.85
CA GLN A 391 -18.73 29.17 -24.16
C GLN A 391 -18.10 28.10 -23.28
N ALA A 392 -18.96 27.28 -22.66
CA ALA A 392 -18.51 26.11 -21.93
C ALA A 392 -18.07 25.00 -22.89
N PRO A 393 -17.12 24.15 -22.48
CA PRO A 393 -16.74 22.99 -23.27
C PRO A 393 -17.95 22.07 -23.48
N PHE A 394 -18.03 21.48 -24.68
CA PHE A 394 -19.04 20.46 -24.95
C PHE A 394 -18.84 19.27 -24.01
N ARG A 395 -19.95 18.75 -23.48
CA ARG A 395 -19.99 17.59 -22.60
C ARG A 395 -21.12 16.67 -23.04
N ALA A 396 -20.79 15.42 -23.31
CA ALA A 396 -21.76 14.33 -23.41
C ALA A 396 -21.69 13.51 -22.12
N ALA A 397 -22.84 13.24 -21.51
CA ALA A 397 -22.95 12.42 -20.31
C ALA A 397 -23.86 11.23 -20.59
N ILE A 398 -23.36 10.01 -20.36
CA ILE A 398 -24.10 8.76 -20.55
C ILE A 398 -24.12 8.05 -19.20
N HIS A 399 -25.29 7.63 -18.73
CA HIS A 399 -25.37 6.90 -17.46
C HIS A 399 -24.80 5.49 -17.64
N ALA A 400 -24.07 4.97 -16.64
CA ALA A 400 -23.47 3.64 -16.73
C ALA A 400 -24.50 2.50 -16.91
N SER A 401 -25.77 2.69 -16.49
CA SER A 401 -26.85 1.72 -16.75
C SER A 401 -27.19 1.60 -18.23
N ASP A 402 -26.98 2.68 -19.00
CA ASP A 402 -27.31 2.72 -20.43
C ASP A 402 -26.17 2.14 -21.29
N LEU A 403 -25.01 1.87 -20.68
CA LEU A 403 -23.83 1.30 -21.31
C LEU A 403 -23.79 -0.23 -21.25
N LEU A 404 -24.74 -0.83 -20.54
CA LEU A 404 -24.91 -2.26 -20.45
C LEU A 404 -26.11 -2.62 -21.31
N GLU A 405 -25.98 -3.63 -22.16
CA GLU A 405 -27.19 -4.30 -22.63
C GLU A 405 -27.95 -4.80 -21.39
N PRO A 406 -29.26 -4.52 -21.27
CA PRO A 406 -30.04 -5.15 -20.22
C PRO A 406 -29.85 -6.67 -20.35
N PRO A 407 -29.57 -7.38 -19.24
CA PRO A 407 -29.51 -8.83 -19.31
C PRO A 407 -30.83 -9.36 -19.91
N PRO A 408 -30.77 -10.33 -20.83
CA PRO A 408 -31.95 -10.85 -21.54
C PRO A 408 -33.02 -11.42 -20.60
#